data_AF-A0A6A4UHD9-F1
#
_entry.id   AF-A0A6A4UHD9-F1
#
_cell.length_a   1.000
_cell.length_b   1.000
_cell.length_c   1.000
_cell.angle_alpha   90.00
_cell.angle_beta   90.00
_cell.angle_gamma   90.00
#
_symmetry.space_group_name_H-M   'P 1'
#
loop_
_entity.id
_entity.type
_entity.pdbx_description
1 polymer ?
#
loop_
_entity_poly.entity_id
_entity_poly.type
_entity_poly.pdbx_seq_one_letter_code
_entity_poly.pdbx_strand_id
1 'polypeptide(L)'
;MSAKIVWTKIDEAPALAAYCFLPVVKSFVKETGIEVELKDISLAGRIIANFPEHLTDEQKIPDYLAELGELAKTPEANIIKLPNISASVPQLTAAIKELQAKGYILPDYPEVPKTEEEKNIKAKYAKILGSAVNPVLREGNSDRRASASVKKFAQKYPHKMMKPWPDSGSKARVAHMNQKDFYGTEKSVTMSNDEIAKIEFVDSLGNITSLKEKVKLIKGEVVDASVMNIKELRKFYAEQIEEAKKDSVLLSLHLKATMMKVSDPIMFGHAVSVYFKDALEKHAQTLKEIGANVNNGLMDVLEKLKKLPDEKRYEIEADINKAFETQPELAMVDSRIGKTNLHVPNDVIIDASMPNIVRDGGKMWNRKDEL
;
A
#
# COMPACT_ATOMS: atom_id res chain seq x y z
N MET A 1 -5.64 9.38 -41.19
CA MET A 1 -5.11 8.72 -39.98
C MET A 1 -6.12 8.91 -38.87
N SER A 2 -6.58 7.82 -38.25
CA SER A 2 -7.47 7.88 -37.08
C SER A 2 -6.64 8.21 -35.84
N ALA A 3 -7.06 9.17 -35.03
CA ALA A 3 -6.44 9.43 -33.74
C ALA A 3 -6.91 8.37 -32.74
N LYS A 4 -6.01 7.76 -31.97
CA LYS A 4 -6.37 6.70 -31.01
C LYS A 4 -6.36 7.25 -29.60
N ILE A 5 -7.41 6.91 -28.84
CA ILE A 5 -7.47 7.11 -27.39
C ILE A 5 -7.49 5.73 -26.75
N VAL A 6 -6.52 5.46 -25.88
CA VAL A 6 -6.57 4.29 -25.02
C VAL A 6 -7.43 4.60 -23.80
N TRP A 7 -8.46 3.79 -23.59
CA TRP A 7 -9.21 3.73 -22.36
C TRP A 7 -8.75 2.54 -21.52
N THR A 8 -8.42 2.78 -20.26
CA THR A 8 -7.98 1.70 -19.35
C THR A 8 -9.18 0.95 -18.78
N LYS A 9 -9.21 -0.38 -18.96
CA LYS A 9 -10.10 -1.29 -18.21
C LYS A 9 -9.42 -1.65 -16.90
N ILE A 10 -10.11 -1.40 -15.79
CA ILE A 10 -9.57 -1.42 -14.44
C ILE A 10 -10.52 -2.20 -13.50
N ASP A 11 -10.48 -1.92 -12.20
CA ASP A 11 -11.13 -2.69 -11.15
C ASP A 11 -12.32 -1.97 -10.49
N GLU A 12 -13.15 -2.73 -9.76
CA GLU A 12 -14.14 -2.23 -8.79
C GLU A 12 -15.12 -1.17 -9.35
N ALA A 13 -15.42 -0.12 -8.58
CA ALA A 13 -16.41 0.88 -8.93
C ALA A 13 -16.11 1.62 -10.25
N PRO A 14 -14.88 2.09 -10.53
CA PRO A 14 -14.64 2.74 -11.82
C PRO A 14 -14.70 1.76 -13.00
N ALA A 15 -14.54 0.44 -12.80
CA ALA A 15 -14.79 -0.53 -13.85
C ALA A 15 -16.28 -0.58 -14.21
N LEU A 16 -17.14 -0.68 -13.18
CA LEU A 16 -18.59 -0.64 -13.34
C LEU A 16 -19.06 0.66 -14.01
N ALA A 17 -18.49 1.80 -13.61
CA ALA A 17 -18.79 3.08 -14.25
C ALA A 17 -18.39 3.09 -15.73
N ALA A 18 -17.25 2.49 -16.09
CA ALA A 18 -16.80 2.39 -17.47
C ALA A 18 -17.73 1.52 -18.34
N TYR A 19 -18.34 0.46 -17.79
CA TYR A 19 -19.34 -0.34 -18.53
C TYR A 19 -20.54 0.51 -19.00
N CYS A 20 -20.97 1.49 -18.19
CA CYS A 20 -22.04 2.40 -18.56
C CYS A 20 -21.57 3.56 -19.43
N PHE A 21 -20.42 4.17 -19.10
CA PHE A 21 -20.00 5.44 -19.69
C PHE A 21 -19.20 5.29 -20.98
N LEU A 22 -18.38 4.25 -21.12
CA LEU A 22 -17.56 4.05 -22.31
C LEU A 22 -18.37 3.89 -23.61
N PRO A 23 -19.51 3.16 -23.64
CA PRO A 23 -20.37 3.12 -24.82
C PRO A 23 -20.86 4.51 -25.25
N VAL A 24 -21.17 5.38 -24.29
CA VAL A 24 -21.56 6.77 -24.56
C VAL A 24 -20.40 7.51 -25.19
N VAL A 25 -19.19 7.46 -24.60
CA VAL A 25 -17.99 8.10 -25.16
C VAL A 25 -17.74 7.62 -26.60
N LYS A 26 -17.77 6.31 -26.85
CA LYS A 26 -17.60 5.73 -28.19
C LYS A 26 -18.65 6.23 -29.19
N SER A 27 -19.90 6.36 -28.76
CA SER A 27 -20.97 6.89 -29.61
C SER A 27 -20.74 8.35 -30.01
N PHE A 28 -20.24 9.18 -29.09
CA PHE A 28 -19.99 10.60 -29.35
C PHE A 28 -18.84 10.84 -30.34
N VAL A 29 -17.89 9.92 -30.44
CA VAL A 29 -16.69 10.07 -31.30
C VAL A 29 -16.71 9.24 -32.59
N LYS A 30 -17.79 8.47 -32.82
CA LYS A 30 -17.90 7.49 -33.92
C LYS A 30 -17.55 8.05 -35.31
N GLU A 31 -17.92 9.29 -35.58
CA GLU A 31 -17.75 9.93 -36.91
C GLU A 31 -16.66 11.01 -36.92
N THR A 32 -15.88 11.12 -35.83
CA THR A 32 -14.85 12.15 -35.71
C THR A 32 -13.45 11.67 -36.13
N GLY A 33 -13.34 10.42 -36.61
CA GLY A 33 -12.05 9.79 -36.89
C GLY A 33 -11.21 9.54 -35.65
N ILE A 34 -11.86 9.38 -34.49
CA ILE A 34 -11.23 9.02 -33.22
C ILE A 34 -11.64 7.59 -32.86
N GLU A 35 -10.65 6.73 -32.64
CA GLU A 35 -10.86 5.37 -32.19
C GLU A 35 -10.57 5.27 -30.69
N VAL A 36 -11.46 4.58 -29.95
CA VAL A 36 -11.28 4.34 -28.52
C VAL A 36 -11.01 2.86 -28.28
N GLU A 37 -9.75 2.55 -28.00
CA GLU A 37 -9.27 1.19 -27.70
C GLU A 37 -9.31 0.91 -26.21
N LEU A 38 -9.67 -0.31 -25.84
CA LEU A 38 -9.67 -0.74 -24.44
C LEU A 38 -8.41 -1.56 -24.15
N LYS A 39 -7.68 -1.20 -23.10
CA LYS A 39 -6.49 -1.93 -22.64
C LYS A 39 -6.70 -2.38 -21.20
N ASP A 40 -6.66 -3.70 -20.96
CA ASP A 40 -6.97 -4.29 -19.66
C ASP A 40 -5.75 -4.29 -18.74
N ILE A 41 -5.78 -3.40 -17.75
CA ILE A 41 -4.75 -3.28 -16.70
C ILE A 41 -5.34 -3.58 -15.30
N SER A 42 -6.51 -4.24 -15.26
CA SER A 42 -7.10 -4.76 -14.01
C SER A 42 -6.13 -5.70 -13.30
N LEU A 43 -6.34 -5.93 -12.00
CA LEU A 43 -5.58 -6.91 -11.25
C LEU A 43 -5.65 -8.29 -11.90
N ALA A 44 -6.85 -8.75 -12.28
CA ALA A 44 -7.05 -10.02 -12.94
C ALA A 44 -6.32 -10.08 -14.30
N GLY A 45 -6.45 -9.05 -15.13
CA GLY A 45 -5.77 -8.98 -16.43
C GLY A 45 -4.25 -9.07 -16.29
N ARG A 46 -3.67 -8.31 -15.34
CA ARG A 46 -2.22 -8.36 -15.09
C ARG A 46 -1.74 -9.71 -14.56
N ILE A 47 -2.55 -10.41 -13.75
CA ILE A 47 -2.24 -11.79 -13.33
C ILE A 47 -2.19 -12.71 -14.55
N ILE A 48 -3.27 -12.73 -15.36
CA ILE A 48 -3.36 -13.60 -16.54
C ILE A 48 -2.18 -13.35 -17.49
N ALA A 49 -1.86 -12.09 -17.79
CA ALA A 49 -0.78 -11.73 -18.72
C ALA A 49 0.63 -12.16 -18.25
N ASN A 50 0.85 -12.36 -16.95
CA ASN A 50 2.17 -12.69 -16.40
C ASN A 50 2.41 -14.20 -16.21
N PHE A 51 1.39 -15.04 -16.40
CA PHE A 51 1.47 -16.50 -16.31
C PHE A 51 0.96 -17.20 -17.58
N PRO A 52 1.35 -16.78 -18.80
CA PRO A 52 0.85 -17.39 -20.02
C PRO A 52 1.17 -18.88 -20.13
N GLU A 53 2.25 -19.35 -19.49
CA GLU A 53 2.63 -20.77 -19.48
C GLU A 53 1.65 -21.68 -18.71
N HIS A 54 0.78 -21.09 -17.88
CA HIS A 54 -0.22 -21.80 -17.09
C HIS A 54 -1.62 -21.77 -17.74
N LEU A 55 -1.73 -21.23 -18.95
CA LEU A 55 -3.00 -20.91 -19.59
C LEU A 55 -3.15 -21.61 -20.94
N THR A 56 -4.39 -21.92 -21.29
CA THR A 56 -4.79 -22.28 -22.65
C THR A 56 -4.64 -21.09 -23.60
N ASP A 57 -4.59 -21.34 -24.90
CA ASP A 57 -4.42 -20.26 -25.88
C ASP A 57 -5.59 -19.27 -25.88
N GLU A 58 -6.81 -19.73 -25.57
CA GLU A 58 -8.01 -18.90 -25.44
C GLU A 58 -8.04 -18.06 -24.16
N GLN A 59 -7.33 -18.49 -23.11
CA GLN A 59 -7.24 -17.77 -21.84
C GLN A 59 -6.15 -16.70 -21.83
N LYS A 60 -5.15 -16.81 -22.72
CA LYS A 60 -4.04 -15.86 -22.81
C LYS A 60 -4.55 -14.50 -23.26
N ILE A 61 -4.04 -13.46 -22.61
CA ILE A 61 -4.23 -12.08 -23.04
C ILE A 61 -2.86 -11.40 -23.16
N PRO A 62 -2.72 -10.37 -24.03
CA PRO A 62 -1.49 -9.60 -24.12
C PRO A 62 -1.15 -8.89 -22.79
N ASP A 63 0.13 -8.65 -22.54
CA ASP A 63 0.57 -7.77 -21.45
C ASP A 63 0.34 -6.31 -21.82
N TYR A 64 -0.90 -5.86 -21.65
CA TYR A 64 -1.30 -4.49 -21.94
C TYR A 64 -0.60 -3.45 -21.05
N LEU A 65 -0.10 -3.82 -19.87
CA LEU A 65 0.66 -2.87 -19.05
C LEU A 65 2.03 -2.62 -19.68
N ALA A 66 2.71 -3.66 -20.15
CA ALA A 66 3.96 -3.52 -20.89
C ALA A 66 3.75 -2.73 -22.20
N GLU A 67 2.71 -3.05 -22.97
CA GLU A 67 2.37 -2.30 -24.19
C GLU A 67 2.13 -0.81 -23.90
N LEU A 68 1.39 -0.50 -22.82
CA LEU A 68 1.12 0.89 -22.46
C LEU A 68 2.35 1.64 -21.93
N GLY A 69 3.28 0.93 -21.29
CA GLY A 69 4.57 1.49 -20.89
C GLY A 69 5.41 1.91 -22.08
N GLU A 70 5.42 1.12 -23.15
CA GLU A 70 6.09 1.51 -24.40
C GLU A 70 5.32 2.62 -25.11
N LEU A 71 3.98 2.56 -25.16
CA LEU A 71 3.17 3.63 -25.75
C LEU A 71 3.42 4.97 -25.05
N ALA A 72 3.49 5.00 -23.71
CA ALA A 72 3.70 6.23 -22.94
C ALA A 72 5.02 6.96 -23.26
N LYS A 73 5.98 6.28 -23.90
CA LYS A 73 7.26 6.85 -24.35
C LYS A 73 7.21 7.37 -25.79
N THR A 74 6.05 7.29 -26.45
CA THR A 74 5.85 7.74 -27.84
C THR A 74 5.04 9.05 -27.89
N PRO A 75 5.28 9.91 -28.89
CA PRO A 75 4.48 11.13 -29.09
C PRO A 75 2.99 10.88 -29.34
N GLU A 76 2.63 9.70 -29.85
CA GLU A 76 1.27 9.33 -30.20
C GLU A 76 0.42 8.92 -28.97
N ALA A 77 1.01 8.84 -27.78
CA ALA A 77 0.34 8.41 -26.56
C ALA A 77 -0.83 9.33 -26.19
N ASN A 78 -2.03 8.77 -26.18
CA ASN A 78 -3.22 9.41 -25.61
C ASN A 78 -3.98 8.40 -24.74
N ILE A 79 -3.73 8.46 -23.43
CA ILE A 79 -4.17 7.45 -22.48
C ILE A 79 -5.10 8.08 -21.44
N ILE A 80 -6.35 7.62 -21.39
CA ILE A 80 -7.30 7.90 -20.32
C ILE A 80 -7.14 6.83 -19.24
N LYS A 81 -6.40 7.21 -18.19
CA LYS A 81 -6.11 6.34 -17.04
C LYS A 81 -7.15 6.51 -15.92
N LEU A 82 -7.96 5.48 -15.68
CA LEU A 82 -8.91 5.42 -14.57
C LEU A 82 -8.23 4.84 -13.31
N PRO A 83 -8.74 5.08 -12.09
CA PRO A 83 -8.20 4.46 -10.87
C PRO A 83 -8.21 2.92 -10.95
N ASN A 84 -7.15 2.27 -10.45
CA ASN A 84 -7.00 0.80 -10.45
C ASN A 84 -6.48 0.32 -9.09
N ILE A 85 -6.65 -0.97 -8.80
CA ILE A 85 -6.13 -1.58 -7.57
C ILE A 85 -4.60 -1.58 -7.58
N SER A 86 -4.02 -1.07 -6.50
CA SER A 86 -2.64 -1.38 -6.09
C SER A 86 -2.69 -2.52 -5.08
N ALA A 87 -2.49 -3.76 -5.55
CA ALA A 87 -2.95 -4.94 -4.81
C ALA A 87 -2.10 -5.20 -3.56
N SER A 88 -2.79 -5.38 -2.43
CA SER A 88 -2.23 -6.05 -1.25
C SER A 88 -2.15 -7.57 -1.48
N VAL A 89 -1.39 -8.28 -0.63
CA VAL A 89 -1.31 -9.75 -0.69
C VAL A 89 -2.69 -10.41 -0.57
N PRO A 90 -3.57 -10.04 0.39
CA PRO A 90 -4.91 -10.62 0.48
C PRO A 90 -5.76 -10.41 -0.80
N GLN A 91 -5.70 -9.22 -1.40
CA GLN A 91 -6.42 -8.93 -2.65
C GLN A 91 -5.88 -9.75 -3.82
N LEU A 92 -4.55 -9.92 -3.90
CA LEU A 92 -3.92 -10.78 -4.90
C LEU A 92 -4.40 -12.23 -4.73
N THR A 93 -4.32 -12.79 -3.51
CA THR A 93 -4.74 -14.17 -3.24
C THR A 93 -6.22 -14.38 -3.52
N ALA A 94 -7.08 -13.40 -3.22
CA ALA A 94 -8.50 -13.46 -3.56
C ALA A 94 -8.72 -13.49 -5.08
N ALA A 95 -8.03 -12.63 -5.83
CA ALA A 95 -8.11 -12.61 -7.29
C ALA A 95 -7.60 -13.91 -7.93
N ILE A 96 -6.51 -14.48 -7.41
CA ILE A 96 -6.00 -15.80 -7.85
C ILE A 96 -7.06 -16.87 -7.64
N LYS A 97 -7.65 -16.95 -6.43
CA LYS A 97 -8.72 -17.92 -6.13
C LYS A 97 -9.93 -17.78 -7.03
N GLU A 98 -10.36 -16.54 -7.30
CA GLU A 98 -11.48 -16.27 -8.21
C GLU A 98 -11.17 -16.74 -9.65
N LEU A 99 -9.95 -16.49 -10.13
CA LEU A 99 -9.51 -16.95 -11.46
C LEU A 99 -9.39 -18.48 -11.52
N GLN A 100 -8.84 -19.11 -10.48
CA GLN A 100 -8.77 -20.57 -10.37
C GLN A 100 -10.18 -21.20 -10.40
N ALA A 101 -11.14 -20.63 -9.68
CA ALA A 101 -12.54 -21.07 -9.71
C ALA A 101 -13.18 -20.92 -11.11
N LYS A 102 -12.64 -20.03 -11.96
CA LYS A 102 -13.04 -19.84 -13.36
C LYS A 102 -12.23 -20.69 -14.35
N GLY A 103 -11.39 -21.61 -13.87
CA GLY A 103 -10.64 -22.57 -14.70
C GLY A 103 -9.27 -22.09 -15.18
N TYR A 104 -8.72 -21.00 -14.63
CA TYR A 104 -7.34 -20.58 -14.90
C TYR A 104 -6.40 -21.37 -13.97
N ILE A 105 -5.49 -22.19 -14.50
CA ILE A 105 -4.62 -23.07 -13.72
C ILE A 105 -3.40 -22.31 -13.17
N LEU A 106 -3.68 -21.19 -12.48
CA LEU A 106 -2.66 -20.28 -11.94
C LEU A 106 -2.06 -20.85 -10.64
N PRO A 107 -0.74 -20.70 -10.42
CA PRO A 107 -0.12 -21.09 -9.17
C PRO A 107 -0.57 -20.19 -8.01
N ASP A 108 -0.69 -20.78 -6.82
CA ASP A 108 -0.93 -20.02 -5.59
C ASP A 108 0.22 -19.04 -5.28
N TYR A 109 -0.05 -18.01 -4.49
CA TYR A 109 0.97 -17.08 -4.02
C TYR A 109 1.78 -17.71 -2.87
N PRO A 110 3.09 -17.99 -3.03
CA PRO A 110 3.89 -18.60 -1.98
C PRO A 110 4.37 -17.54 -0.98
N GLU A 111 3.70 -17.46 0.18
CA GLU A 111 4.08 -16.54 1.26
C GLU A 111 5.55 -16.73 1.69
N VAL A 112 5.96 -17.98 1.88
CA VAL A 112 7.33 -18.37 2.27
C VAL A 112 7.87 -19.37 1.25
N PRO A 113 8.53 -18.90 0.17
CA PRO A 113 9.04 -19.78 -0.89
C PRO A 113 10.23 -20.60 -0.37
N LYS A 114 10.17 -21.91 -0.56
CA LYS A 114 11.18 -22.91 -0.19
C LYS A 114 11.90 -23.46 -1.43
N THR A 115 11.23 -23.52 -2.57
CA THR A 115 11.81 -24.01 -3.83
C THR A 115 12.16 -22.88 -4.79
N GLU A 116 13.00 -23.16 -5.78
CA GLU A 116 13.33 -22.17 -6.82
C GLU A 116 12.12 -21.81 -7.69
N GLU A 117 11.24 -22.77 -7.94
CA GLU A 117 9.96 -22.56 -8.61
C GLU A 117 9.06 -21.59 -7.83
N GLU A 118 8.91 -21.79 -6.52
CA GLU A 118 8.14 -20.88 -5.66
C GLU A 118 8.76 -19.48 -5.62
N LYS A 119 10.09 -19.35 -5.63
CA LYS A 119 10.76 -18.04 -5.73
C LYS A 119 10.44 -17.36 -7.06
N ASN A 120 10.45 -18.10 -8.17
CA ASN A 120 10.12 -17.57 -9.49
C ASN A 120 8.65 -17.11 -9.56
N ILE A 121 7.72 -17.91 -9.04
CA ILE A 121 6.29 -17.55 -8.93
C ILE A 121 6.12 -16.29 -8.07
N LYS A 122 6.79 -16.23 -6.90
CA LYS A 122 6.75 -15.04 -6.04
C LYS A 122 7.29 -13.82 -6.74
N ALA A 123 8.37 -13.95 -7.50
CA ALA A 123 8.99 -12.85 -8.24
C ALA A 123 8.06 -12.31 -9.35
N LYS A 124 7.32 -13.19 -10.05
CA LYS A 124 6.28 -12.77 -11.01
C LYS A 124 5.15 -12.01 -10.31
N TYR A 125 4.60 -12.55 -9.21
CA TYR A 125 3.57 -11.84 -8.44
C TYR A 125 4.06 -10.53 -7.81
N ALA A 126 5.35 -10.42 -7.47
CA ALA A 126 5.93 -9.19 -6.95
C ALA A 126 5.91 -8.02 -7.95
N LYS A 127 5.82 -8.30 -9.27
CA LYS A 127 5.61 -7.29 -10.32
C LYS A 127 4.16 -6.81 -10.39
N ILE A 128 3.21 -7.61 -9.90
CA ILE A 128 1.77 -7.32 -9.92
C ILE A 128 1.32 -6.62 -8.63
N LEU A 129 1.97 -6.92 -7.51
CA LEU A 129 1.69 -6.35 -6.18
C LEU A 129 2.00 -4.86 -6.08
N GLY A 130 1.24 -4.17 -5.23
CA GLY A 130 1.39 -2.74 -4.96
C GLY A 130 1.08 -1.87 -6.17
N SER A 131 1.68 -0.67 -6.21
CA SER A 131 1.48 0.29 -7.30
C SER A 131 2.31 -0.11 -8.54
N ALA A 132 1.92 -1.20 -9.20
CA ALA A 132 2.59 -1.71 -10.41
C ALA A 132 2.33 -0.85 -11.67
N VAL A 133 1.15 -0.22 -11.76
CA VAL A 133 0.73 0.48 -12.98
C VAL A 133 1.30 1.89 -13.09
N ASN A 134 1.19 2.70 -12.01
CA ASN A 134 1.56 4.12 -12.09
C ASN A 134 3.04 4.35 -12.47
N PRO A 135 4.03 3.61 -11.96
CA PRO A 135 5.43 3.80 -12.34
C PRO A 135 5.71 3.52 -13.82
N VAL A 136 4.88 2.71 -14.47
CA VAL A 136 5.02 2.36 -15.90
C VAL A 136 4.40 3.43 -16.80
N LEU A 137 3.31 4.07 -16.36
CA LEU A 137 2.55 5.02 -17.21
C LEU A 137 2.95 6.48 -17.01
N ARG A 138 3.69 6.81 -15.94
CA ARG A 138 4.04 8.19 -15.59
C ARG A 138 5.39 8.61 -16.17
N GLU A 139 5.50 8.59 -17.50
CA GLU A 139 6.65 9.09 -18.26
C GLU A 139 6.62 10.63 -18.40
N GLY A 140 6.29 11.31 -17.30
CA GLY A 140 6.13 12.76 -17.26
C GLY A 140 5.76 13.28 -15.87
N ASN A 141 5.74 14.60 -15.73
CA ASN A 141 5.37 15.27 -14.49
C ASN A 141 3.84 15.37 -14.34
N SER A 142 3.38 15.80 -13.16
CA SER A 142 1.95 15.88 -12.83
C SER A 142 1.46 17.34 -12.80
N ASP A 143 0.56 17.74 -13.72
CA ASP A 143 -0.33 18.90 -13.54
C ASP A 143 -1.64 18.42 -12.89
N ARG A 144 -1.84 18.74 -11.60
CA ARG A 144 -3.03 18.35 -10.85
C ARG A 144 -3.66 19.56 -10.18
N ARG A 145 -4.86 19.90 -10.60
CA ARG A 145 -5.63 21.05 -10.10
C ARG A 145 -7.13 20.81 -10.22
N ALA A 146 -7.90 21.40 -9.30
CA ALA A 146 -9.36 21.41 -9.44
C ALA A 146 -9.76 22.29 -10.63
N SER A 147 -10.72 21.85 -11.45
CA SER A 147 -11.23 22.68 -12.53
C SER A 147 -12.04 23.87 -11.99
N ALA A 148 -12.07 24.97 -12.76
CA ALA A 148 -12.81 26.16 -12.36
C ALA A 148 -14.31 25.90 -12.17
N SER A 149 -14.91 25.02 -12.98
CA SER A 149 -16.32 24.63 -12.85
C SER A 149 -16.59 23.87 -11.55
N VAL A 150 -15.72 22.91 -11.19
CA VAL A 150 -15.83 22.17 -9.92
C VAL A 150 -15.65 23.11 -8.73
N LYS A 151 -14.70 24.04 -8.79
CA LYS A 151 -14.51 25.02 -7.72
C LYS A 151 -15.72 25.95 -7.55
N LYS A 152 -16.28 26.48 -8.63
CA LYS A 152 -17.51 27.31 -8.60
C LYS A 152 -18.70 26.52 -8.05
N PHE A 153 -18.83 25.25 -8.43
CA PHE A 153 -19.87 24.37 -7.91
C PHE A 153 -19.72 24.20 -6.39
N ALA A 154 -18.51 23.92 -5.89
CA ALA A 154 -18.26 23.77 -4.46
C ALA A 154 -18.49 25.06 -3.66
N GLN A 155 -18.26 26.24 -4.25
CA GLN A 155 -18.60 27.53 -3.64
C GLN A 155 -20.11 27.73 -3.54
N LYS A 156 -20.86 27.34 -4.58
CA LYS A 156 -22.32 27.44 -4.61
C LYS A 156 -22.97 26.41 -3.67
N TYR A 157 -22.36 25.25 -3.55
CA TYR A 157 -22.84 24.13 -2.72
C TYR A 157 -21.73 23.63 -1.79
N PRO A 158 -21.39 24.38 -0.72
CA PRO A 158 -20.39 23.97 0.23
C PRO A 158 -20.75 22.61 0.85
N HIS A 159 -19.79 21.68 0.86
CA HIS A 159 -20.03 20.39 1.51
C HIS A 159 -20.17 20.57 3.03
N LYS A 160 -21.06 19.80 3.65
CA LYS A 160 -21.30 19.84 5.10
C LYS A 160 -20.43 18.87 5.90
N MET A 161 -19.42 18.28 5.27
CA MET A 161 -18.54 17.29 5.91
C MET A 161 -17.53 17.91 6.88
N MET A 162 -17.23 19.21 6.77
CA MET A 162 -16.29 19.86 7.69
C MET A 162 -16.91 19.94 9.08
N LYS A 163 -16.25 19.33 10.07
CA LYS A 163 -16.63 19.45 11.48
C LYS A 163 -15.96 20.68 12.09
N PRO A 164 -16.57 21.31 13.11
CA PRO A 164 -15.95 22.42 13.79
C PRO A 164 -14.65 21.97 14.46
N TRP A 165 -13.61 22.79 14.33
CA TRP A 165 -12.41 22.63 15.15
C TRP A 165 -12.68 23.18 16.54
N PRO A 166 -12.19 22.53 17.62
CA PRO A 166 -12.29 23.08 18.96
C PRO A 166 -11.57 24.45 19.04
N ASP A 167 -12.26 25.48 19.55
CA ASP A 167 -11.67 26.82 19.73
C ASP A 167 -10.48 26.82 20.70
N SER A 168 -10.46 25.87 21.64
CA SER A 168 -9.34 25.61 22.55
C SER A 168 -9.36 24.16 23.04
N GLY A 169 -8.26 23.72 23.66
CA GLY A 169 -8.18 22.39 24.30
C GLY A 169 -8.03 21.20 23.35
N SER A 170 -7.88 21.43 22.04
CA SER A 170 -7.51 20.36 21.12
C SER A 170 -6.11 19.83 21.47
N LYS A 171 -6.02 18.52 21.68
CA LYS A 171 -4.76 17.79 21.90
C LYS A 171 -4.26 17.07 20.65
N ALA A 172 -4.95 17.25 19.53
CA ALA A 172 -4.59 16.67 18.24
C ALA A 172 -3.23 17.20 17.80
N ARG A 173 -2.29 16.29 17.53
CA ARG A 173 -0.93 16.63 17.11
C ARG A 173 -0.38 15.57 16.17
N VAL A 174 0.54 16.00 15.31
CA VAL A 174 1.37 15.07 14.54
C VAL A 174 2.64 14.83 15.34
N ALA A 175 2.87 13.59 15.75
CA ALA A 175 4.13 13.16 16.31
C ALA A 175 5.01 12.56 15.20
N HIS A 176 6.28 12.96 15.15
CA HIS A 176 7.27 12.40 14.24
C HIS A 176 8.62 12.25 14.97
N MET A 177 9.51 11.42 14.42
CA MET A 177 10.87 11.29 14.95
C MET A 177 11.63 12.61 14.75
N ASN A 178 12.51 12.93 15.71
CA ASN A 178 13.34 14.15 15.67
C ASN A 178 14.80 13.87 15.29
N GLN A 179 15.19 12.61 15.14
CA GLN A 179 16.55 12.19 14.80
C GLN A 179 16.55 10.77 14.25
N LYS A 180 17.57 10.43 13.44
CA LYS A 180 17.88 9.06 12.99
C LYS A 180 16.74 8.34 12.26
N ASP A 181 15.83 9.11 11.69
CA ASP A 181 14.89 8.69 10.66
C ASP A 181 15.52 8.88 9.27
N PHE A 182 14.74 8.64 8.21
CA PHE A 182 15.23 8.84 6.84
C PHE A 182 15.67 10.29 6.61
N TYR A 183 14.90 11.27 7.12
CA TYR A 183 15.24 12.69 7.00
C TYR A 183 16.57 13.01 7.69
N GLY A 184 16.74 12.60 8.94
CA GLY A 184 17.93 12.90 9.74
C GLY A 184 19.21 12.16 9.32
N THR A 185 19.15 11.26 8.34
CA THR A 185 20.28 10.45 7.88
C THR A 185 20.57 10.56 6.39
N GLU A 186 19.77 11.34 5.66
CA GLU A 186 19.88 11.47 4.22
C GLU A 186 21.24 12.03 3.79
N LYS A 187 21.81 11.41 2.75
CA LYS A 187 22.95 11.91 1.99
C LYS A 187 22.58 11.88 0.52
N SER A 188 23.02 12.90 -0.21
CA SER A 188 22.70 13.08 -1.62
C SER A 188 23.97 13.37 -2.42
N VAL A 189 24.00 12.90 -3.67
CA VAL A 189 25.04 13.23 -4.65
C VAL A 189 24.40 13.44 -6.03
N THR A 190 24.94 14.38 -6.79
CA THR A 190 24.62 14.54 -8.22
C THR A 190 25.75 13.96 -9.06
N MET A 191 25.41 13.03 -9.96
CA MET A 191 26.39 12.32 -10.77
C MET A 191 27.02 13.24 -11.81
N SER A 192 28.35 13.23 -11.90
CA SER A 192 29.09 14.04 -12.88
C SER A 192 29.20 13.38 -14.25
N ASN A 193 29.10 12.04 -14.30
CA ASN A 193 29.19 11.19 -15.49
C ASN A 193 28.22 10.02 -15.39
N ASP A 194 28.05 9.28 -16.49
CA ASP A 194 27.36 8.00 -16.51
C ASP A 194 28.21 6.95 -15.78
N GLU A 195 27.62 6.23 -14.83
CA GLU A 195 28.33 5.25 -13.99
C GLU A 195 27.47 4.01 -13.71
N ILE A 196 28.11 2.92 -13.29
CA ILE A 196 27.43 1.73 -12.75
C ILE A 196 27.81 1.60 -11.29
N ALA A 197 26.89 1.97 -10.41
CA ALA A 197 27.05 1.86 -8.98
C ALA A 197 26.65 0.46 -8.46
N LYS A 198 27.23 0.12 -7.31
CA LYS A 198 26.93 -1.09 -6.54
C LYS A 198 26.53 -0.70 -5.12
N ILE A 199 25.54 -1.39 -4.56
CA ILE A 199 25.12 -1.23 -3.16
C ILE A 199 25.60 -2.46 -2.39
N GLU A 200 26.48 -2.24 -1.42
CA GLU A 200 27.10 -3.28 -0.60
C GLU A 200 26.87 -3.03 0.89
N PHE A 201 26.71 -4.11 1.64
CA PHE A 201 26.80 -4.10 3.09
C PHE A 201 28.14 -4.68 3.50
N VAL A 202 28.91 -3.93 4.29
CA VAL A 202 30.16 -4.39 4.90
C VAL A 202 29.90 -4.61 6.39
N ASP A 203 30.05 -5.85 6.84
CA ASP A 203 29.84 -6.19 8.25
C ASP A 203 31.01 -5.75 9.14
N SER A 204 30.87 -5.93 10.47
CA SER A 204 31.92 -5.54 11.43
C SER A 204 33.22 -6.33 11.32
N LEU A 205 33.22 -7.44 10.58
CA LEU A 205 34.39 -8.29 10.31
C LEU A 205 35.01 -7.97 8.94
N GLY A 206 34.41 -7.06 8.16
CA GLY A 206 34.84 -6.69 6.82
C GLY A 206 34.28 -7.59 5.70
N ASN A 207 33.36 -8.51 5.99
CA ASN A 207 32.74 -9.31 4.94
C ASN A 207 31.78 -8.45 4.12
N ILE A 208 31.85 -8.60 2.80
CA ILE A 208 31.05 -7.83 1.84
C ILE A 208 29.87 -8.69 1.39
N THR A 209 28.66 -8.19 1.62
CA THR A 209 27.43 -8.73 1.03
C THR A 209 26.90 -7.76 -0.01
N SER A 210 26.78 -8.23 -1.25
CA SER A 210 26.16 -7.44 -2.31
C SER A 210 24.65 -7.37 -2.11
N LEU A 211 24.12 -6.15 -1.98
CA LEU A 211 22.68 -5.89 -1.92
C LEU A 211 22.12 -5.62 -3.32
N LYS A 212 22.89 -4.94 -4.18
CA LYS A 212 22.53 -4.68 -5.58
C LYS A 212 23.76 -4.42 -6.45
N GLU A 213 23.97 -5.25 -7.48
CA GLU A 213 25.20 -5.25 -8.29
C GLU A 213 25.30 -4.16 -9.37
N LYS A 214 24.18 -3.79 -10.02
CA LYS A 214 24.22 -2.98 -11.25
C LYS A 214 23.17 -1.88 -11.25
N VAL A 215 23.45 -0.81 -10.52
CA VAL A 215 22.64 0.42 -10.55
C VAL A 215 23.22 1.33 -11.62
N LYS A 216 22.60 1.35 -12.80
CA LYS A 216 22.99 2.28 -13.86
C LYS A 216 22.56 3.68 -13.46
N LEU A 217 23.50 4.61 -13.49
CA LEU A 217 23.29 6.01 -13.19
C LEU A 217 23.70 6.85 -14.39
N ILE A 218 22.97 7.92 -14.67
CA ILE A 218 23.27 8.85 -15.76
C ILE A 218 23.87 10.16 -15.24
N LYS A 219 24.61 10.86 -16.10
CA LYS A 219 25.12 12.21 -15.83
C LYS A 219 23.97 13.14 -15.43
N GLY A 220 24.14 13.85 -14.31
CA GLY A 220 23.16 14.77 -13.75
C GLY A 220 22.07 14.09 -12.92
N GLU A 221 22.04 12.76 -12.81
CA GLU A 221 21.13 12.05 -11.91
C GLU A 221 21.45 12.38 -10.46
N VAL A 222 20.40 12.62 -9.66
CA VAL A 222 20.51 12.81 -8.21
C VAL A 222 20.24 11.46 -7.55
N VAL A 223 21.15 11.05 -6.67
CA VAL A 223 21.06 9.78 -5.95
C VAL A 223 21.13 10.05 -4.46
N ASP A 224 20.12 9.57 -3.73
CA ASP A 224 19.98 9.75 -2.29
C ASP A 224 20.08 8.41 -1.56
N ALA A 225 20.66 8.43 -0.37
CA ALA A 225 20.71 7.29 0.55
C ALA A 225 20.39 7.74 1.97
N SER A 226 19.51 7.01 2.64
CA SER A 226 19.08 7.27 4.02
C SER A 226 18.76 5.97 4.76
N VAL A 227 18.69 6.02 6.08
CA VAL A 227 18.42 4.85 6.92
C VAL A 227 17.48 5.17 8.09
N MET A 228 16.46 4.35 8.28
CA MET A 228 15.61 4.38 9.47
C MET A 228 16.26 3.56 10.59
N ASN A 229 16.61 4.20 11.71
CA ASN A 229 17.16 3.47 12.85
C ASN A 229 16.05 2.77 13.66
N ILE A 230 15.99 1.45 13.56
CA ILE A 230 14.93 0.65 14.21
C ILE A 230 14.91 0.78 15.73
N LYS A 231 16.06 0.92 16.40
CA LYS A 231 16.11 1.10 17.85
C LYS A 231 15.43 2.40 18.26
N GLU A 232 15.72 3.48 17.55
CA GLU A 232 15.13 4.79 17.81
C GLU A 232 13.66 4.85 17.40
N LEU A 233 13.28 4.19 16.29
CA LEU A 233 11.88 4.07 15.88
C LEU A 233 11.03 3.38 16.95
N ARG A 234 11.51 2.26 17.50
CA ARG A 234 10.81 1.53 18.58
C ARG A 234 10.72 2.35 19.85
N LYS A 235 11.78 3.09 20.19
CA LYS A 235 11.79 4.02 21.32
C LYS A 235 10.75 5.13 21.12
N PHE A 236 10.73 5.76 19.95
CA PHE A 236 9.74 6.76 19.57
C PHE A 236 8.32 6.22 19.71
N TYR A 237 8.02 5.03 19.17
CA TYR A 237 6.69 4.44 19.34
C TYR A 237 6.32 4.22 20.80
N ALA A 238 7.24 3.70 21.62
CA ALA A 238 6.98 3.51 23.05
C ALA A 238 6.70 4.84 23.76
N GLU A 239 7.48 5.88 23.48
CA GLU A 239 7.27 7.21 24.04
C GLU A 239 5.92 7.81 23.64
N GLN A 240 5.53 7.68 22.37
CA GLN A 240 4.25 8.22 21.88
C GLN A 240 3.03 7.43 22.36
N ILE A 241 3.18 6.12 22.61
CA ILE A 241 2.16 5.30 23.28
C ILE A 241 1.93 5.83 24.71
N GLU A 242 2.98 6.05 25.48
CA GLU A 242 2.87 6.58 26.85
C GLU A 242 2.32 8.02 26.87
N GLU A 243 2.73 8.85 25.91
CA GLU A 243 2.26 10.23 25.80
C GLU A 243 0.75 10.30 25.45
N ALA A 244 0.30 9.47 24.50
CA ALA A 244 -1.12 9.36 24.15
C ALA A 244 -1.97 8.91 25.35
N LYS A 245 -1.44 7.96 26.15
CA LYS A 245 -2.09 7.48 27.38
C LYS A 245 -2.21 8.58 28.42
N LYS A 246 -1.10 9.28 28.69
CA LYS A 246 -1.06 10.40 29.64
C LYS A 246 -2.05 11.50 29.27
N ASP A 247 -2.13 11.81 27.99
CA ASP A 247 -3.00 12.88 27.49
C ASP A 247 -4.45 12.43 27.28
N SER A 248 -4.73 11.13 27.41
CA SER A 248 -6.03 10.52 27.14
C SER A 248 -6.54 10.86 25.74
N VAL A 249 -5.67 10.70 24.74
CA VAL A 249 -6.00 10.86 23.31
C VAL A 249 -5.91 9.53 22.59
N LEU A 250 -6.61 9.41 21.45
CA LEU A 250 -6.45 8.26 20.58
C LEU A 250 -5.04 8.24 19.98
N LEU A 251 -4.43 7.06 19.98
CA LEU A 251 -3.22 6.79 19.23
C LEU A 251 -3.59 6.35 17.80
N SER A 252 -2.97 6.98 16.82
CA SER A 252 -3.12 6.62 15.41
C SER A 252 -1.78 6.64 14.67
N LEU A 253 -1.62 5.71 13.73
CA LEU A 253 -0.46 5.51 12.88
C LEU A 253 -0.87 5.73 11.43
N HIS A 254 -0.14 6.61 10.76
CA HIS A 254 -0.42 7.04 9.40
C HIS A 254 0.80 6.76 8.52
N LEU A 255 0.71 5.73 7.68
CA LEU A 255 1.79 5.30 6.78
C LEU A 255 1.25 5.14 5.35
N LYS A 256 2.08 4.72 4.40
CA LYS A 256 1.70 4.49 3.00
C LYS A 256 2.09 3.08 2.53
N ALA A 257 1.77 2.08 3.34
CA ALA A 257 2.23 0.69 3.22
C ALA A 257 2.00 0.02 1.86
N THR A 258 0.93 0.39 1.13
CA THR A 258 0.66 -0.18 -0.20
C THR A 258 1.65 0.32 -1.26
N MET A 259 2.04 1.59 -1.18
CA MET A 259 2.97 2.20 -2.13
C MET A 259 4.41 1.89 -1.71
N MET A 260 4.72 2.14 -0.44
CA MET A 260 6.01 1.88 0.19
C MET A 260 6.12 0.42 0.64
N LYS A 261 6.00 -0.51 -0.32
CA LYS A 261 5.80 -1.95 -0.10
C LYS A 261 6.87 -2.68 0.72
N VAL A 262 8.01 -2.04 0.99
CA VAL A 262 9.11 -2.62 1.77
C VAL A 262 9.24 -1.92 3.13
N SER A 263 9.45 -0.59 3.13
CA SER A 263 9.74 0.16 4.37
C SER A 263 8.56 0.20 5.33
N ASP A 264 7.39 0.57 4.84
CA ASP A 264 6.25 0.93 5.68
C ASP A 264 5.61 -0.28 6.36
N PRO A 265 5.48 -1.47 5.73
CA PRO A 265 5.09 -2.68 6.45
C PRO A 265 6.03 -3.04 7.61
N ILE A 266 7.34 -2.79 7.47
CA ILE A 266 8.31 -3.02 8.54
C ILE A 266 8.10 -2.02 9.69
N MET A 267 7.94 -0.74 9.37
CA MET A 267 7.64 0.30 10.38
C MET A 267 6.31 0.01 11.10
N PHE A 268 5.28 -0.39 10.35
CA PHE A 268 3.99 -0.81 10.90
C PHE A 268 4.12 -2.01 11.84
N GLY A 269 4.86 -3.04 11.43
CA GLY A 269 5.10 -4.22 12.26
C GLY A 269 5.84 -3.89 13.56
N HIS A 270 6.73 -2.90 13.55
CA HIS A 270 7.34 -2.38 14.78
C HIS A 270 6.33 -1.66 15.68
N ALA A 271 5.40 -0.87 15.14
CA ALA A 271 4.33 -0.26 15.95
C ALA A 271 3.44 -1.32 16.61
N VAL A 272 3.01 -2.34 15.86
CA VAL A 272 2.26 -3.51 16.40
C VAL A 272 3.08 -4.21 17.49
N SER A 273 4.35 -4.48 17.22
CA SER A 273 5.24 -5.15 18.17
C SER A 273 5.43 -4.38 19.48
N VAL A 274 5.45 -3.05 19.43
CA VAL A 274 5.64 -2.20 20.61
C VAL A 274 4.32 -2.05 21.37
N TYR A 275 3.20 -1.86 20.69
CA TYR A 275 1.88 -1.72 21.34
C TYR A 275 1.45 -3.01 22.04
N PHE A 276 1.64 -4.17 21.40
CA PHE A 276 1.26 -5.50 21.94
C PHE A 276 2.45 -6.26 22.55
N LYS A 277 3.48 -5.54 23.01
CA LYS A 277 4.77 -6.10 23.42
C LYS A 277 4.62 -7.30 24.37
N ASP A 278 3.88 -7.14 25.46
CA ASP A 278 3.77 -8.17 26.51
C ASP A 278 3.17 -9.48 25.97
N ALA A 279 2.13 -9.39 25.13
CA ALA A 279 1.50 -10.55 24.53
C ALA A 279 2.42 -11.22 23.47
N LEU A 280 3.02 -10.41 22.59
CA LEU A 280 3.82 -10.93 21.48
C LEU A 280 5.16 -11.52 21.95
N GLU A 281 5.79 -10.93 22.96
CA GLU A 281 7.03 -11.46 23.55
C GLU A 281 6.76 -12.76 24.32
N LYS A 282 5.70 -12.82 25.12
CA LYS A 282 5.29 -14.03 25.86
C LYS A 282 5.07 -15.22 24.94
N HIS A 283 4.51 -15.00 23.74
CA HIS A 283 4.12 -16.06 22.81
C HIS A 283 4.99 -16.14 21.54
N ALA A 284 6.18 -15.52 21.55
CA ALA A 284 7.00 -15.34 20.36
C ALA A 284 7.31 -16.64 19.61
N GLN A 285 7.64 -17.72 20.33
CA GLN A 285 7.95 -19.01 19.73
C GLN A 285 6.73 -19.63 19.02
N THR A 286 5.57 -19.65 19.70
CA THR A 286 4.32 -20.16 19.12
C THR A 286 3.88 -19.35 17.91
N LEU A 287 3.99 -18.02 17.97
CA LEU A 287 3.66 -17.12 16.86
C LEU A 287 4.57 -17.36 15.65
N LYS A 288 5.86 -17.63 15.89
CA LYS A 288 6.82 -17.99 14.84
C LYS A 288 6.46 -19.33 14.18
N GLU A 289 6.07 -20.33 14.96
CA GLU A 289 5.73 -21.67 14.45
C GLU A 289 4.50 -21.66 13.53
N ILE A 290 3.48 -20.86 13.86
CA ILE A 290 2.27 -20.72 13.02
C ILE A 290 2.46 -19.77 11.83
N GLY A 291 3.60 -19.07 11.78
CA GLY A 291 3.96 -18.12 10.74
C GLY A 291 3.20 -16.80 10.82
N ALA A 292 2.91 -16.31 12.03
CA ALA A 292 2.32 -14.99 12.24
C ALA A 292 3.32 -13.89 11.88
N ASN A 293 2.87 -12.89 11.14
CA ASN A 293 3.70 -11.79 10.66
C ASN A 293 3.10 -10.43 11.03
N VAL A 294 3.69 -9.79 12.03
CA VAL A 294 3.26 -8.46 12.51
C VAL A 294 3.37 -7.35 11.45
N ASN A 295 4.19 -7.52 10.42
CA ASN A 295 4.28 -6.56 9.31
C ASN A 295 3.00 -6.54 8.46
N ASN A 296 2.20 -7.61 8.53
CA ASN A 296 0.86 -7.68 7.93
C ASN A 296 -0.24 -7.18 8.89
N GLY A 297 0.13 -6.77 10.10
CA GLY A 297 -0.74 -6.24 11.14
C GLY A 297 -1.32 -7.27 12.11
N LEU A 298 -2.07 -6.80 13.10
CA LEU A 298 -2.68 -7.65 14.12
C LEU A 298 -3.63 -8.69 13.52
N MET A 299 -4.28 -8.37 12.40
CA MET A 299 -5.21 -9.29 11.74
C MET A 299 -4.50 -10.57 11.27
N ASP A 300 -3.28 -10.47 10.76
CA ASP A 300 -2.49 -11.65 10.36
C ASP A 300 -2.20 -12.54 11.57
N VAL A 301 -1.80 -11.93 12.69
CA VAL A 301 -1.59 -12.65 13.96
C VAL A 301 -2.86 -13.42 14.34
N LEU A 302 -4.00 -12.73 14.45
CA LEU A 302 -5.28 -13.33 14.84
C LEU A 302 -5.74 -14.45 13.90
N GLU A 303 -5.56 -14.28 12.58
CA GLU A 303 -5.89 -15.32 11.61
C GLU A 303 -5.01 -16.56 11.75
N LYS A 304 -3.70 -16.39 11.98
CA LYS A 304 -2.80 -17.55 12.16
C LYS A 304 -3.04 -18.26 13.50
N LEU A 305 -3.58 -17.59 14.52
CA LEU A 305 -3.95 -18.24 15.79
C LEU A 305 -4.99 -19.35 15.60
N LYS A 306 -5.82 -19.30 14.55
CA LYS A 306 -6.80 -20.36 14.22
C LYS A 306 -6.16 -21.71 13.90
N LYS A 307 -4.84 -21.75 13.67
CA LYS A 307 -4.07 -23.00 13.49
C LYS A 307 -3.74 -23.70 14.82
N LEU A 308 -3.95 -23.04 15.95
CA LEU A 308 -3.65 -23.56 17.28
C LEU A 308 -4.87 -24.25 17.91
N PRO A 309 -4.65 -25.15 18.88
CA PRO A 309 -5.71 -25.61 19.77
C PRO A 309 -6.39 -24.43 20.49
N ASP A 310 -7.70 -24.56 20.72
CA ASP A 310 -8.53 -23.49 21.29
C ASP A 310 -7.99 -22.94 22.61
N GLU A 311 -7.50 -23.78 23.51
CA GLU A 311 -6.92 -23.34 24.79
C GLU A 311 -5.75 -22.36 24.58
N LYS A 312 -4.81 -22.70 23.68
CA LYS A 312 -3.65 -21.85 23.40
C LYS A 312 -4.05 -20.59 22.64
N ARG A 313 -5.00 -20.71 21.70
CA ARG A 313 -5.58 -19.57 20.97
C ARG A 313 -6.21 -18.57 21.94
N TYR A 314 -7.08 -19.03 22.83
CA TYR A 314 -7.76 -18.17 23.80
C TYR A 314 -6.79 -17.54 24.80
N GLU A 315 -5.73 -18.24 25.22
CA GLU A 315 -4.67 -17.65 26.06
C GLU A 315 -4.03 -16.44 25.36
N ILE A 316 -3.64 -16.59 24.08
CA ILE A 316 -2.97 -15.54 23.32
C ILE A 316 -3.94 -14.37 23.04
N GLU A 317 -5.17 -14.67 22.64
CA GLU A 317 -6.22 -13.66 22.42
C GLU A 317 -6.50 -12.86 23.70
N ALA A 318 -6.53 -13.51 24.87
CA ALA A 318 -6.70 -12.83 26.15
C ALA A 318 -5.52 -11.90 26.48
N ASP A 319 -4.29 -12.33 26.23
CA ASP A 319 -3.11 -11.48 26.46
C ASP A 319 -3.05 -10.29 25.48
N ILE A 320 -3.49 -10.47 24.23
CA ILE A 320 -3.67 -9.35 23.28
C ILE A 320 -4.74 -8.38 23.80
N ASN A 321 -5.85 -8.89 24.33
CA ASN A 321 -6.92 -8.06 24.86
C ASN A 321 -6.49 -7.22 26.07
N LYS A 322 -5.62 -7.74 26.95
CA LYS A 322 -5.03 -6.96 28.06
C LYS A 322 -4.26 -5.73 27.59
N ALA A 323 -3.64 -5.78 26.40
CA ALA A 323 -2.98 -4.59 25.86
C ALA A 323 -4.00 -3.47 25.64
N PHE A 324 -5.21 -3.78 25.16
CA PHE A 324 -6.25 -2.77 24.99
C PHE A 324 -6.81 -2.18 26.28
N GLU A 325 -6.66 -2.89 27.41
CA GLU A 325 -7.06 -2.39 28.73
C GLU A 325 -5.99 -1.50 29.36
N THR A 326 -4.72 -1.73 29.01
CA THR A 326 -3.57 -1.08 29.65
C THR A 326 -2.93 0.02 28.80
N GLN A 327 -3.07 -0.03 27.48
CA GLN A 327 -2.51 0.93 26.51
C GLN A 327 -3.52 2.04 26.17
N PRO A 328 -3.09 3.17 25.55
CA PRO A 328 -4.04 4.17 25.07
C PRO A 328 -4.99 3.57 24.04
N GLU A 329 -6.21 4.12 23.96
CA GLU A 329 -7.16 3.73 22.92
C GLU A 329 -6.57 3.98 21.52
N LEU A 330 -6.79 3.04 20.62
CA LEU A 330 -6.42 3.19 19.20
C LEU A 330 -7.57 3.82 18.43
N ALA A 331 -7.23 4.61 17.41
CA ALA A 331 -8.18 4.98 16.38
C ALA A 331 -8.78 3.74 15.70
N MET A 332 -10.07 3.80 15.40
CA MET A 332 -10.83 2.71 14.78
C MET A 332 -10.95 2.90 13.28
N VAL A 333 -10.81 1.80 12.55
CA VAL A 333 -11.19 1.67 11.13
C VAL A 333 -12.67 1.29 11.04
N ASP A 334 -13.10 0.36 11.90
CA ASP A 334 -14.51 0.00 12.06
C ASP A 334 -14.77 -0.42 13.51
N SER A 335 -15.41 0.47 14.28
CA SER A 335 -15.76 0.31 15.70
C SER A 335 -16.66 -0.91 15.95
N ARG A 336 -17.59 -1.20 15.01
CA ARG A 336 -18.64 -2.22 15.15
C ARG A 336 -18.10 -3.64 15.20
N ILE A 337 -16.96 -3.86 14.56
CA ILE A 337 -16.26 -5.16 14.52
C ILE A 337 -14.92 -5.13 15.26
N GLY A 338 -14.64 -4.05 16.01
CA GLY A 338 -13.40 -3.90 16.77
C GLY A 338 -12.14 -3.72 15.90
N LYS A 339 -12.27 -3.35 14.62
CA LYS A 339 -11.11 -3.17 13.72
C LYS A 339 -10.41 -1.84 14.02
N THR A 340 -9.26 -1.90 14.66
CA THR A 340 -8.39 -0.77 14.98
C THR A 340 -7.44 -0.42 13.83
N ASN A 341 -6.82 0.75 13.92
CA ASN A 341 -5.76 1.23 13.03
C ASN A 341 -4.52 0.29 12.92
N LEU A 342 -4.29 -0.59 13.89
CA LEU A 342 -3.18 -1.56 13.87
C LEU A 342 -3.56 -2.95 13.30
N HIS A 343 -4.79 -3.14 12.82
CA HIS A 343 -5.22 -4.42 12.27
C HIS A 343 -4.62 -4.73 10.90
N VAL A 344 -4.65 -3.76 9.97
CA VAL A 344 -4.18 -3.95 8.60
C VAL A 344 -3.40 -2.70 8.16
N PRO A 345 -2.16 -2.84 7.64
CA PRO A 345 -1.29 -1.70 7.31
C PRO A 345 -1.82 -0.81 6.18
N ASN A 346 -2.77 -1.30 5.40
CA ASN A 346 -3.34 -0.58 4.24
C ASN A 346 -4.68 0.10 4.54
N ASP A 347 -5.25 -0.05 5.74
CA ASP A 347 -6.55 0.57 6.06
C ASP A 347 -6.44 2.08 6.26
N VAL A 348 -5.34 2.54 6.87
CA VAL A 348 -5.12 3.96 7.20
C VAL A 348 -3.93 4.49 6.42
N ILE A 349 -4.23 5.08 5.26
CA ILE A 349 -3.24 5.58 4.31
C ILE A 349 -3.04 7.09 4.55
N ILE A 350 -1.81 7.54 4.81
CA ILE A 350 -1.49 8.89 5.30
C ILE A 350 -2.08 10.03 4.44
N ASP A 351 -2.05 9.92 3.11
CA ASP A 351 -2.52 10.98 2.21
C ASP A 351 -4.04 11.08 2.09
N ALA A 352 -4.78 10.07 2.56
CA ALA A 352 -6.24 10.10 2.66
C ALA A 352 -6.72 10.33 4.11
N SER A 353 -6.04 9.72 5.07
CA SER A 353 -6.42 9.77 6.49
C SER A 353 -6.14 11.13 7.12
N MET A 354 -4.99 11.75 6.85
CA MET A 354 -4.65 13.06 7.44
C MET A 354 -5.61 14.18 7.02
N PRO A 355 -5.99 14.32 5.73
CA PRO A 355 -7.02 15.29 5.35
C PRO A 355 -8.38 15.04 6.00
N ASN A 356 -8.76 13.77 6.23
CA ASN A 356 -10.02 13.44 6.92
C ASN A 356 -9.98 13.84 8.39
N ILE A 357 -8.85 13.63 9.09
CA ILE A 357 -8.66 14.13 10.46
C ILE A 357 -8.84 15.65 10.50
N VAL A 358 -8.21 16.36 9.56
CA VAL A 358 -8.33 17.82 9.48
C VAL A 358 -9.77 18.25 9.19
N ARG A 359 -10.44 17.55 8.27
CA ARG A 359 -11.85 17.78 7.94
C ARG A 359 -12.75 17.55 9.14
N ASP A 360 -12.45 16.54 9.96
CA ASP A 360 -13.29 16.09 11.06
C ASP A 360 -12.92 16.77 12.39
N GLY A 361 -12.23 17.91 12.35
CA GLY A 361 -11.96 18.75 13.52
C GLY A 361 -10.79 18.29 14.37
N GLY A 362 -9.82 17.58 13.78
CA GLY A 362 -8.67 17.02 14.49
C GLY A 362 -8.97 15.70 15.20
N LYS A 363 -9.96 14.94 14.73
CA LYS A 363 -10.54 13.79 15.43
C LYS A 363 -10.53 12.52 14.58
N MET A 364 -10.60 11.37 15.27
CA MET A 364 -10.78 10.05 14.69
C MET A 364 -11.76 9.25 15.54
N TRP A 365 -12.34 8.19 14.98
CA TRP A 365 -13.31 7.37 15.69
C TRP A 365 -12.67 6.51 16.79
N ASN A 366 -13.26 6.53 17.99
CA ASN A 366 -12.90 5.66 19.10
C ASN A 366 -13.72 4.35 19.08
N ARG A 367 -13.51 3.49 20.09
CA ARG A 367 -14.23 2.20 20.21
C ARG A 367 -15.73 2.33 20.46
N LYS A 368 -16.18 3.49 20.96
CA LYS A 368 -17.59 3.78 21.25
C LYS A 368 -18.33 4.39 20.07
N ASP A 369 -17.69 4.45 18.90
CA ASP A 369 -18.23 5.09 17.70
C ASP A 369 -18.41 6.61 17.87
N GLU A 370 -17.44 7.26 18.53
CA GLU A 370 -17.42 8.71 18.77
C GLU A 370 -16.12 9.34 18.22
N LEU A 371 -16.20 10.63 17.81
CA LEU A 371 -15.08 11.43 17.29
C LEU A 371 -14.32 12.22 18.36
#